data_AF-A0A925X6D8-F1
#
_entry.id   AF-A0A925X6D8-F1
#
_cell.length_a   1.000
_cell.length_b   1.000
_cell.length_c   1.000
_cell.angle_alpha   90.00
_cell.angle_beta   90.00
_cell.angle_gamma   90.00
#
_symmetry.space_group_name_H-M   'P 1'
#
loop_
_entity.id
_entity.type
_entity.pdbx_description
1 polymer ?
#
loop_
_entity_poly.entity_id
_entity_poly.type
_entity_poly.pdbx_seq_one_letter_code
_entity_poly.pdbx_strand_id
1 'polypeptide(L)'
;MFQTTINHTNFLFTHQLRYFLLMLVCCMCVNNVFAQSFKVNSENTADFPKDVNTFMEASKNPNAIKAGKDFEGVWGNLSESQQKQIIAIAKKMAAKKFKAVPFFVQFFSGLASGVSKLSMASGEIDKLLMVTEKVIDKNDARLTTAFFEAGSLFLDRRALFAARGNRLYALEGSFSFDWKEGDTAPAVIDTVVAYDANGRPIEPTTSTQPEIAGPVLVFKDINLVFASNPDSVQLQKTSGSFMFKDRIFVGKSGKFDWSNLGKPEVYADFQEYSFNTKAARLHAENVTFHYDSVLVKPANGVFDFEAKSHKGIKDAVFPRFTSQDNDVSLKNIGQNLVYQGGFSLSGSNKFTSSNALNKFSTLSYLEKDSLKFKLSSRIFEFKDSLITSPSTAIFIYNYKNAMDRRDSVIYHPSVVLKYTKNSKILQLNRQNNGSRNVPYANYHHKVDMRVDVLKWLMDSTKIEMYMIRGRDSLPALFVSIFYFNER
;
A
#
# COMPACT_ATOMS: atom_id res chain seq x y z
N MET A 1 -10.57 63.81 -36.31
CA MET A 1 -10.60 62.56 -35.52
C MET A 1 -11.29 61.39 -36.26
N PHE A 2 -11.30 61.36 -37.60
CA PHE A 2 -11.98 60.32 -38.38
C PHE A 2 -11.07 59.53 -39.36
N GLN A 3 -9.82 59.96 -39.59
CA GLN A 3 -8.91 59.25 -40.50
C GLN A 3 -8.17 58.07 -39.84
N THR A 4 -7.97 58.10 -38.53
CA THR A 4 -7.17 57.10 -37.80
C THR A 4 -7.92 55.80 -37.52
N THR A 5 -9.25 55.83 -37.53
CA THR A 5 -10.08 54.65 -37.20
C THR A 5 -10.23 53.69 -38.37
N ILE A 6 -10.15 54.16 -39.63
CA ILE A 6 -10.37 53.33 -40.83
C ILE A 6 -9.16 52.45 -41.16
N ASN A 7 -7.94 52.91 -40.88
CA ASN A 7 -6.73 52.12 -41.13
C ASN A 7 -6.55 50.97 -40.12
N HIS A 8 -7.06 51.12 -38.89
CA HIS A 8 -6.93 50.10 -37.86
C HIS A 8 -7.89 48.91 -38.07
N THR A 9 -9.08 49.16 -38.60
CA THR A 9 -10.06 48.11 -38.94
C THR A 9 -9.65 47.29 -40.17
N ASN A 10 -9.08 47.92 -41.21
CA ASN A 10 -8.59 47.20 -42.39
C ASN A 10 -7.34 46.35 -42.08
N PHE A 11 -6.47 46.81 -41.18
CA PHE A 11 -5.30 46.03 -40.73
C PHE A 11 -5.70 44.80 -39.90
N LEU A 12 -6.68 44.95 -39.01
CA LEU A 12 -7.20 43.82 -38.22
C LEU A 12 -7.94 42.80 -39.09
N PHE A 13 -8.71 43.25 -40.09
CA PHE A 13 -9.47 42.35 -40.97
C PHE A 13 -8.56 41.51 -41.89
N THR A 14 -7.50 42.10 -42.44
CA THR A 14 -6.53 41.40 -43.30
C THR A 14 -5.66 40.40 -42.52
N HIS A 15 -5.35 40.68 -41.24
CA HIS A 15 -4.65 39.71 -40.39
C HIS A 15 -5.55 38.55 -39.96
N GLN A 16 -6.80 38.83 -39.55
CA GLN A 16 -7.78 37.80 -39.18
C GLN A 16 -8.07 36.85 -40.35
N LEU A 17 -8.20 37.38 -41.57
CA LEU A 17 -8.44 36.57 -42.77
C LEU A 17 -7.23 35.69 -43.12
N ARG A 18 -5.99 36.16 -42.91
CA ARG A 18 -4.77 35.36 -43.10
C ARG A 18 -4.66 34.22 -42.09
N TYR A 19 -4.98 34.46 -40.81
CA TYR A 19 -4.99 33.40 -39.80
C TYR A 19 -6.11 32.38 -40.04
N PHE A 20 -7.28 32.84 -40.49
CA PHE A 20 -8.38 31.95 -40.86
C PHE A 20 -8.02 31.06 -42.06
N LEU A 21 -7.38 31.61 -43.10
CA LEU A 21 -6.87 30.84 -44.25
C LEU A 21 -5.73 29.88 -43.84
N LEU A 22 -4.82 30.30 -42.95
CA LEU A 22 -3.77 29.40 -42.43
C LEU A 22 -4.35 28.26 -41.60
N MET A 23 -5.41 28.51 -40.82
CA MET A 23 -6.12 27.49 -40.05
C MET A 23 -6.88 26.52 -40.96
N LEU A 24 -7.47 27.02 -42.06
CA LEU A 24 -8.15 26.20 -43.07
C LEU A 24 -7.18 25.31 -43.86
N VAL A 25 -5.98 25.81 -44.19
CA VAL A 25 -4.91 25.02 -44.83
C VAL A 25 -4.32 23.99 -43.84
N CYS A 26 -4.16 24.33 -42.55
CA CYS A 26 -3.76 23.36 -41.52
C CYS A 26 -4.83 22.28 -41.27
N CYS A 27 -6.12 22.60 -41.37
CA CYS A 27 -7.21 21.63 -41.26
C CYS A 27 -7.37 20.72 -42.49
N MET A 28 -6.82 21.10 -43.65
CA MET A 28 -6.82 20.25 -44.85
C MET A 28 -5.60 19.31 -44.96
N CYS A 29 -4.61 19.43 -44.06
CA CYS A 29 -3.50 18.49 -43.93
C CYS A 29 -3.78 17.37 -42.90
N VAL A 30 -5.04 16.94 -42.78
CA VAL A 30 -5.31 15.63 -42.19
C VAL A 30 -4.89 14.59 -43.22
N ASN A 31 -3.66 14.10 -43.11
CA ASN A 31 -3.26 12.88 -43.78
C ASN A 31 -4.24 11.79 -43.34
N ASN A 32 -5.22 11.49 -44.19
CA ASN A 32 -5.95 10.24 -44.15
C ASN A 32 -4.93 9.16 -44.49
N VAL A 33 -4.18 8.71 -43.49
CA VAL A 33 -3.47 7.44 -43.55
C VAL A 33 -4.58 6.40 -43.62
N PHE A 34 -4.91 5.96 -44.83
CA PHE A 34 -5.69 4.76 -45.05
C PHE A 34 -4.95 3.64 -44.33
N ALA A 35 -5.44 3.27 -43.14
CA ALA A 35 -5.01 2.05 -42.51
C ALA A 35 -5.38 0.92 -43.47
N GLN A 36 -4.38 0.29 -44.10
CA GLN A 36 -4.61 -0.94 -44.85
C GLN A 36 -5.25 -1.94 -43.88
N SER A 37 -6.44 -2.43 -44.21
CA SER A 37 -7.05 -3.51 -43.46
C SER A 37 -6.17 -4.75 -43.63
N PHE A 38 -5.91 -5.48 -42.54
CA PHE A 38 -5.19 -6.74 -42.62
C PHE A 38 -5.98 -7.71 -43.53
N LYS A 39 -5.37 -8.12 -44.63
CA LYS A 39 -5.94 -9.11 -45.56
C LYS A 39 -5.09 -10.37 -45.46
N VAL A 40 -5.71 -11.46 -45.02
CA VAL A 40 -5.10 -12.80 -45.10
C VAL A 40 -5.30 -13.28 -46.53
N ASN A 41 -4.22 -13.29 -47.30
CA ASN A 41 -4.21 -13.65 -48.71
C ASN A 41 -3.85 -15.13 -48.89
N SER A 42 -3.11 -15.71 -47.95
CA SER A 42 -2.76 -17.13 -47.98
C SER A 42 -3.93 -18.01 -47.54
N GLU A 43 -4.33 -18.96 -48.39
CA GLU A 43 -5.32 -20.00 -48.07
C GLU A 43 -4.74 -21.13 -47.20
N ASN A 44 -3.41 -21.30 -47.18
CA ASN A 44 -2.68 -22.30 -46.40
C ASN A 44 -2.01 -21.68 -45.16
N THR A 45 -1.93 -22.44 -44.06
CA THR A 45 -1.30 -22.03 -42.81
C THR A 45 0.20 -21.73 -42.96
N ALA A 46 0.89 -22.37 -43.91
CA ALA A 46 2.33 -22.22 -44.12
C ALA A 46 2.75 -20.80 -44.53
N ASP A 47 1.92 -20.08 -45.28
CA ASP A 47 2.25 -18.75 -45.80
C ASP A 47 1.78 -17.60 -44.90
N PHE A 48 0.98 -17.89 -43.87
CA PHE A 48 0.42 -16.88 -42.99
C PHE A 48 1.46 -15.96 -42.32
N PRO A 49 2.64 -16.42 -41.88
CA PRO A 49 3.68 -15.51 -41.35
C PRO A 49 4.15 -14.44 -42.35
N LYS A 50 4.13 -14.74 -43.66
CA LYS A 50 4.49 -13.77 -44.71
C LYS A 50 3.44 -12.68 -44.84
N ASP A 51 2.17 -13.04 -44.74
CA ASP A 51 1.05 -12.09 -44.70
C ASP A 51 1.19 -11.16 -43.48
N VAL A 52 1.52 -11.72 -42.30
CA VAL A 52 1.76 -10.95 -41.08
C VAL A 52 2.92 -9.97 -41.27
N ASN A 53 4.06 -10.41 -41.81
CA ASN A 53 5.20 -9.53 -42.08
C ASN A 53 4.85 -8.39 -43.03
N THR A 54 4.22 -8.71 -44.16
CA THR A 54 3.81 -7.71 -45.17
C THR A 54 2.91 -6.64 -44.53
N PHE A 55 1.95 -7.06 -43.70
CA PHE A 55 1.07 -6.17 -42.98
C PHE A 55 1.80 -5.29 -41.95
N MET A 56 2.75 -5.87 -41.21
CA MET A 56 3.53 -5.13 -40.22
C MET A 56 4.49 -4.12 -40.86
N GLU A 57 5.11 -4.47 -41.97
CA GLU A 57 6.00 -3.60 -42.74
C GLU A 57 5.25 -2.41 -43.35
N ALA A 58 4.00 -2.60 -43.78
CA ALA A 58 3.15 -1.53 -44.29
C ALA A 58 2.92 -0.41 -43.26
N SER A 59 3.02 -0.71 -41.96
CA SER A 59 2.90 0.30 -40.89
C SER A 59 4.11 1.23 -40.76
N LYS A 60 5.26 0.86 -41.34
CA LYS A 60 6.57 1.54 -41.20
C LYS A 60 7.01 1.74 -39.74
N ASN A 61 6.42 1.00 -38.79
CA ASN A 61 6.75 1.09 -37.37
C ASN A 61 7.81 0.02 -37.03
N PRO A 62 8.98 0.38 -36.48
CA PRO A 62 10.03 -0.60 -36.14
C PRO A 62 9.57 -1.70 -35.19
N ASN A 63 8.71 -1.38 -34.22
CA ASN A 63 8.18 -2.37 -33.28
C ASN A 63 7.22 -3.34 -33.95
N ALA A 64 6.45 -2.87 -34.94
CA ALA A 64 5.57 -3.73 -35.72
C ALA A 64 6.37 -4.70 -36.60
N ILE A 65 7.37 -4.19 -37.34
CA ILE A 65 8.26 -5.00 -38.17
C ILE A 65 8.94 -6.08 -37.31
N LYS A 66 9.46 -5.69 -36.14
CA LYS A 66 10.05 -6.64 -35.19
C LYS A 66 9.04 -7.69 -34.73
N ALA A 67 7.83 -7.28 -34.36
CA ALA A 67 6.80 -8.22 -33.91
C ALA A 67 6.43 -9.25 -34.98
N GLY A 68 6.36 -8.85 -36.25
CA GLY A 68 6.15 -9.76 -37.38
C GLY A 68 7.28 -10.78 -37.52
N LYS A 69 8.54 -10.31 -37.48
CA LYS A 69 9.72 -11.18 -37.60
C LYS A 69 9.89 -12.13 -36.42
N ASP A 70 9.69 -11.66 -35.20
CA ASP A 70 9.74 -12.50 -34.00
C ASP A 70 8.65 -13.59 -34.07
N PHE A 71 7.45 -13.25 -34.56
CA PHE A 71 6.35 -14.20 -34.72
C PHE A 71 6.63 -15.24 -35.81
N GLU A 72 7.16 -14.83 -36.96
CA GLU A 72 7.57 -15.74 -38.03
C GLU A 72 8.57 -16.79 -37.51
N GLY A 73 9.53 -16.37 -36.69
CA GLY A 73 10.53 -17.25 -36.10
C GLY A 73 9.98 -18.32 -35.16
N VAL A 74 8.77 -18.14 -34.60
CA VAL A 74 8.14 -19.12 -33.70
C VAL A 74 7.02 -19.93 -34.35
N TRP A 75 6.63 -19.61 -35.59
CA TRP A 75 5.44 -20.20 -36.23
C TRP A 75 5.51 -21.73 -36.32
N GLY A 76 6.70 -22.28 -36.61
CA GLY A 76 6.93 -23.72 -36.70
C GLY A 76 6.85 -24.47 -35.37
N ASN A 77 6.89 -23.76 -34.23
CA ASN A 77 6.80 -24.36 -32.89
C ASN A 77 5.35 -24.49 -32.40
N LEU A 78 4.38 -23.98 -33.17
CA LEU A 78 2.96 -24.02 -32.85
C LEU A 78 2.30 -25.24 -33.51
N SER A 79 1.33 -25.84 -32.84
CA SER A 79 0.55 -26.94 -33.41
C SER A 79 -0.32 -26.48 -34.58
N GLU A 80 -0.70 -27.39 -35.48
CA GLU A 80 -1.59 -27.06 -36.61
C GLU A 80 -2.92 -26.45 -36.13
N SER A 81 -3.45 -26.91 -34.99
CA SER A 81 -4.66 -26.36 -34.36
C SER A 81 -4.45 -24.91 -33.92
N GLN A 82 -3.33 -24.63 -33.23
CA GLN A 82 -2.97 -23.27 -32.81
C GLN A 82 -2.77 -22.34 -33.99
N GLN A 83 -2.08 -22.81 -35.04
CA GLN A 83 -1.90 -22.04 -36.27
C GLN A 83 -3.25 -21.64 -36.89
N LYS A 84 -4.18 -22.59 -37.03
CA LYS A 84 -5.54 -22.32 -37.54
C LYS A 84 -6.30 -21.32 -36.65
N GLN A 85 -6.21 -21.46 -35.33
CA GLN A 85 -6.88 -20.56 -34.40
C GLN A 85 -6.28 -19.14 -34.42
N ILE A 86 -4.96 -18.99 -34.52
CA ILE A 86 -4.29 -17.69 -34.67
C ILE A 86 -4.75 -16.99 -35.95
N ILE A 87 -4.85 -17.72 -37.06
CA ILE A 87 -5.36 -17.17 -38.33
C ILE A 87 -6.81 -16.70 -38.16
N ALA A 88 -7.66 -17.49 -37.51
CA ALA A 88 -9.05 -17.15 -37.25
C ALA A 88 -9.17 -15.88 -36.38
N ILE A 89 -8.37 -15.78 -35.31
CA ILE A 89 -8.30 -14.60 -34.45
C ILE A 89 -7.86 -13.37 -35.24
N ALA A 90 -6.80 -13.48 -36.06
CA ALA A 90 -6.29 -12.36 -36.84
C ALA A 90 -7.32 -11.88 -37.90
N LYS A 91 -8.04 -12.80 -38.56
CA LYS A 91 -9.18 -12.47 -39.43
C LYS A 91 -10.30 -11.77 -38.67
N LYS A 92 -10.62 -12.24 -37.46
CA LYS A 92 -11.64 -11.62 -36.59
C LYS A 92 -11.23 -10.21 -36.16
N MET A 93 -9.96 -10.00 -35.80
CA MET A 93 -9.40 -8.66 -35.52
C MET A 93 -9.49 -7.73 -36.74
N ALA A 94 -9.18 -8.24 -37.93
CA ALA A 94 -9.30 -7.45 -39.16
C ALA A 94 -10.75 -7.04 -39.45
N ALA A 95 -11.70 -7.98 -39.32
CA ALA A 95 -13.13 -7.74 -39.52
C ALA A 95 -13.68 -6.69 -38.54
N LYS A 96 -13.19 -6.70 -37.29
CA LYS A 96 -13.51 -5.68 -36.26
C LYS A 96 -12.68 -4.40 -36.38
N LYS A 97 -11.91 -4.22 -37.46
CA LYS A 97 -11.13 -3.01 -37.78
C LYS A 97 -10.10 -2.64 -36.70
N PHE A 98 -9.52 -3.62 -36.03
CA PHE A 98 -8.39 -3.38 -35.14
C PHE A 98 -7.22 -2.78 -35.93
N LYS A 99 -6.55 -1.77 -35.36
CA LYS A 99 -5.37 -1.14 -35.96
C LYS A 99 -4.15 -2.04 -35.82
N ALA A 100 -3.22 -1.97 -36.78
CA ALA A 100 -1.92 -2.65 -36.71
C ALA A 100 -1.21 -2.36 -35.38
N VAL A 101 -1.09 -1.06 -35.05
CA VAL A 101 -0.56 -0.57 -33.76
C VAL A 101 -1.72 0.00 -32.92
N PRO A 102 -1.89 -0.41 -31.65
CA PRO A 102 -1.04 -1.36 -30.93
C PRO A 102 -1.48 -2.84 -31.06
N PHE A 103 -2.71 -3.13 -31.51
CA PHE A 103 -3.35 -4.41 -31.24
C PHE A 103 -2.72 -5.62 -31.92
N PHE A 104 -2.50 -5.58 -33.24
CA PHE A 104 -1.84 -6.71 -33.92
C PHE A 104 -0.39 -6.85 -33.45
N VAL A 105 0.32 -5.73 -33.22
CA VAL A 105 1.67 -5.76 -32.65
C VAL A 105 1.67 -6.52 -31.33
N GLN A 106 0.81 -6.14 -30.39
CA GLN A 106 0.70 -6.77 -29.07
C GLN A 106 0.31 -8.25 -29.15
N PHE A 107 -0.60 -8.61 -30.06
CA PHE A 107 -1.00 -9.99 -30.26
C PHE A 107 0.19 -10.87 -30.70
N PHE A 108 0.85 -10.49 -31.79
CA PHE A 108 1.94 -11.29 -32.35
C PHE A 108 3.21 -11.23 -31.51
N SER A 109 3.56 -10.08 -30.93
CA SER A 109 4.70 -9.99 -30.00
C SER A 109 4.46 -10.77 -28.71
N GLY A 110 3.21 -10.78 -28.22
CA GLY A 110 2.80 -11.59 -27.08
C GLY A 110 2.98 -13.07 -27.33
N LEU A 111 2.45 -13.57 -28.46
CA LEU A 111 2.62 -14.97 -28.88
C LEU A 111 4.09 -15.33 -29.07
N ALA A 112 4.85 -14.51 -29.79
CA ALA A 112 6.28 -14.73 -30.00
C ALA A 112 7.04 -14.83 -28.66
N SER A 113 6.74 -13.92 -27.72
CA SER A 113 7.37 -13.92 -26.39
C SER A 113 6.93 -15.12 -25.54
N GLY A 114 5.65 -15.49 -25.58
CA GLY A 114 5.14 -16.67 -24.88
C GLY A 114 5.82 -17.96 -25.33
N VAL A 115 6.02 -18.14 -26.64
CA VAL A 115 6.69 -19.32 -27.20
C VAL A 115 8.20 -19.29 -26.97
N SER A 116 8.87 -18.20 -27.36
CA SER A 116 10.34 -18.16 -27.41
C SER A 116 11.02 -17.77 -26.10
N LYS A 117 10.40 -16.90 -25.28
CA LYS A 117 11.00 -16.39 -24.03
C LYS A 117 10.51 -17.14 -22.80
N LEU A 118 9.22 -17.47 -22.77
CA LEU A 118 8.60 -18.15 -21.63
C LEU A 118 8.46 -19.66 -21.81
N SER A 119 8.71 -20.16 -23.03
CA SER A 119 8.58 -21.58 -23.36
C SER A 119 7.23 -22.15 -22.89
N MET A 120 6.15 -21.42 -23.14
CA MET A 120 4.80 -21.81 -22.71
C MET A 120 4.44 -23.19 -23.22
N ALA A 121 3.91 -24.03 -22.34
CA ALA A 121 3.36 -25.33 -22.73
C ALA A 121 2.20 -25.14 -23.74
N SER A 122 2.00 -26.12 -24.63
CA SER A 122 0.95 -26.07 -25.66
C SER A 122 -0.43 -25.72 -25.08
N GLY A 123 -0.83 -26.35 -23.98
CA GLY A 123 -2.12 -26.09 -23.35
C GLY A 123 -2.28 -24.66 -22.79
N GLU A 124 -1.18 -24.00 -22.43
CA GLU A 124 -1.22 -22.59 -21.99
C GLU A 124 -1.34 -21.63 -23.18
N ILE A 125 -0.78 -21.99 -24.34
CA ILE A 125 -1.01 -21.26 -25.59
C ILE A 125 -2.47 -21.40 -26.01
N ASP A 126 -3.05 -22.60 -25.92
CA ASP A 126 -4.47 -22.84 -26.25
C ASP A 126 -5.40 -21.98 -25.38
N LYS A 127 -5.12 -21.88 -24.07
CA LYS A 127 -5.85 -21.00 -23.15
C LYS A 127 -5.69 -19.51 -23.51
N LEU A 128 -4.48 -19.05 -23.83
CA LEU A 128 -4.25 -17.68 -24.27
C LEU A 128 -5.08 -17.34 -25.51
N LEU A 129 -5.10 -18.24 -26.51
CA LEU A 129 -5.86 -18.04 -27.75
C LEU A 129 -7.37 -18.03 -27.48
N MET A 130 -7.87 -18.96 -26.66
CA MET A 130 -9.28 -19.00 -26.24
C MET A 130 -9.70 -17.69 -25.53
N VAL A 131 -8.91 -17.22 -24.57
CA VAL A 131 -9.21 -15.97 -23.85
C VAL A 131 -9.15 -14.76 -24.79
N THR A 132 -8.16 -14.71 -25.69
CA THR A 132 -8.05 -13.66 -26.69
C THR A 132 -9.29 -13.59 -27.57
N GLU A 133 -9.79 -14.74 -28.02
CA GLU A 133 -10.99 -14.82 -28.83
C GLU A 133 -12.23 -14.29 -28.07
N LYS A 134 -12.44 -14.74 -26.82
CA LYS A 134 -13.53 -14.23 -25.96
C LYS A 134 -13.46 -12.72 -25.74
N VAL A 135 -12.26 -12.16 -25.55
CA VAL A 135 -12.07 -10.70 -25.39
C VAL A 135 -12.51 -9.94 -26.63
N ILE A 136 -12.11 -10.42 -27.82
CA ILE A 136 -12.49 -9.81 -29.09
C ILE A 136 -14.00 -9.91 -29.32
N ASP A 137 -14.62 -11.04 -28.96
CA ASP A 137 -16.06 -11.25 -29.10
C ASP A 137 -16.87 -10.34 -28.19
N LYS A 138 -16.45 -10.17 -26.92
CA LYS A 138 -17.09 -9.26 -25.95
C LYS A 138 -17.13 -7.81 -26.44
N ASN A 139 -16.17 -7.40 -27.29
CA ASN A 139 -16.14 -6.10 -27.96
C ASN A 139 -16.16 -4.88 -27.01
N ASP A 140 -15.66 -5.04 -25.78
CA ASP A 140 -15.47 -3.94 -24.82
C ASP A 140 -14.11 -3.27 -25.11
N ALA A 141 -14.13 -2.00 -25.53
CA ALA A 141 -12.93 -1.28 -25.95
C ALA A 141 -11.90 -1.11 -24.82
N ARG A 142 -12.36 -0.85 -23.58
CA ARG A 142 -11.48 -0.67 -22.41
C ARG A 142 -10.83 -2.00 -22.04
N LEU A 143 -11.63 -3.06 -21.96
CA LEU A 143 -11.13 -4.39 -21.67
C LEU A 143 -10.15 -4.85 -22.73
N THR A 144 -10.49 -4.69 -24.01
CA THR A 144 -9.65 -5.16 -25.11
C THR A 144 -8.29 -4.47 -25.12
N THR A 145 -8.30 -3.13 -24.97
CA THR A 145 -7.05 -2.36 -24.87
C THR A 145 -6.22 -2.83 -23.67
N ALA A 146 -6.86 -3.00 -22.51
CA ALA A 146 -6.18 -3.42 -21.31
C ALA A 146 -5.58 -4.84 -21.44
N PHE A 147 -6.32 -5.78 -22.04
CA PHE A 147 -5.90 -7.17 -22.25
C PHE A 147 -4.68 -7.26 -23.15
N PHE A 148 -4.73 -6.68 -24.37
CA PHE A 148 -3.60 -6.74 -25.29
C PHE A 148 -2.36 -6.03 -24.73
N GLU A 149 -2.54 -4.88 -24.07
CA GLU A 149 -1.43 -4.13 -23.49
C GLU A 149 -0.72 -4.89 -22.35
N ALA A 150 -1.45 -5.30 -21.30
CA ALA A 150 -0.80 -5.96 -20.17
C ALA A 150 -0.49 -7.43 -20.45
N GLY A 151 -1.26 -8.11 -21.30
CA GLY A 151 -0.98 -9.48 -21.71
C GLY A 151 0.35 -9.54 -22.45
N SER A 152 0.54 -8.68 -23.46
CA SER A 152 1.82 -8.61 -24.16
C SER A 152 2.96 -8.14 -23.26
N LEU A 153 2.73 -7.19 -22.35
CA LEU A 153 3.75 -6.74 -21.40
C LEU A 153 4.19 -7.87 -20.45
N PHE A 154 3.24 -8.65 -19.94
CA PHE A 154 3.52 -9.78 -19.07
C PHE A 154 4.28 -10.89 -19.82
N LEU A 155 3.85 -11.23 -21.03
CA LEU A 155 4.53 -12.24 -21.85
C LEU A 155 5.96 -11.83 -22.24
N ASP A 156 6.20 -10.54 -22.49
CA ASP A 156 7.52 -10.01 -22.86
C ASP A 156 8.47 -9.88 -21.66
N ARG A 157 7.97 -9.41 -20.51
CA ARG A 157 8.81 -8.93 -19.40
C ARG A 157 8.47 -9.48 -18.03
N ARG A 158 7.49 -10.39 -17.94
CA ARG A 158 6.91 -10.84 -16.66
C ARG A 158 6.39 -9.66 -15.81
N ALA A 159 5.99 -8.56 -16.45
CA ALA A 159 5.52 -7.35 -15.76
C ALA A 159 3.99 -7.22 -15.84
N LEU A 160 3.36 -6.98 -14.69
CA LEU A 160 1.95 -6.61 -14.59
C LEU A 160 1.74 -5.09 -14.79
N PHE A 161 2.78 -4.31 -14.51
CA PHE A 161 2.81 -2.88 -14.75
C PHE A 161 4.25 -2.40 -14.96
N ALA A 162 4.45 -1.44 -15.87
CA ALA A 162 5.75 -0.81 -16.07
C ALA A 162 5.60 0.65 -16.51
N ALA A 163 6.13 1.57 -15.70
CA ALA A 163 6.31 2.97 -16.04
C ALA A 163 7.71 3.44 -15.61
N ARG A 164 8.07 4.71 -15.90
CA ARG A 164 9.41 5.25 -15.61
C ARG A 164 9.76 5.20 -14.12
N GLY A 165 8.80 5.40 -13.22
CA GLY A 165 9.03 5.51 -11.77
C GLY A 165 8.81 4.22 -10.98
N ASN A 166 7.93 3.34 -11.45
CA ASN A 166 7.57 2.10 -10.76
C ASN A 166 7.24 0.99 -11.76
N ARG A 167 7.61 -0.24 -11.38
CA ARG A 167 7.34 -1.46 -12.12
C ARG A 167 6.89 -2.53 -11.14
N LEU A 168 5.98 -3.39 -11.59
CA LEU A 168 5.51 -4.54 -10.85
C LEU A 168 5.75 -5.78 -11.69
N TYR A 169 6.64 -6.65 -11.21
CA TYR A 169 6.95 -7.91 -11.86
C TYR A 169 6.29 -9.07 -11.12
N ALA A 170 5.87 -10.10 -11.86
CA ALA A 170 5.41 -11.38 -11.36
C ALA A 170 6.44 -12.44 -11.79
N LEU A 171 7.44 -12.66 -10.95
CA LEU A 171 8.57 -13.55 -11.21
C LEU A 171 8.34 -14.92 -10.57
N GLU A 172 9.09 -15.92 -11.01
CA GLU A 172 8.98 -17.30 -10.52
C GLU A 172 7.55 -17.87 -10.68
N GLY A 173 7.29 -19.00 -10.02
CA GLY A 173 5.98 -19.65 -10.00
C GLY A 173 5.44 -20.04 -11.37
N SER A 174 4.13 -20.32 -11.41
CA SER A 174 3.40 -20.60 -12.66
C SER A 174 2.28 -19.60 -12.90
N PHE A 175 1.84 -19.52 -14.15
CA PHE A 175 0.72 -18.70 -14.57
C PHE A 175 -0.16 -19.43 -15.57
N SER A 176 -1.42 -19.02 -15.68
CA SER A 176 -2.36 -19.48 -16.70
C SER A 176 -3.27 -18.32 -17.11
N PHE A 177 -3.51 -18.17 -18.41
CA PHE A 177 -4.64 -17.35 -18.87
C PHE A 177 -5.93 -18.11 -18.59
N ASP A 178 -6.95 -17.40 -18.14
CA ASP A 178 -8.27 -18.00 -17.88
C ASP A 178 -9.39 -16.97 -18.10
N TRP A 179 -10.61 -17.46 -18.24
CA TRP A 179 -11.82 -16.65 -18.31
C TRP A 179 -12.73 -17.02 -17.14
N LYS A 180 -12.98 -16.07 -16.24
CA LYS A 180 -13.92 -16.25 -15.13
C LYS A 180 -15.29 -15.71 -15.51
N GLU A 181 -16.30 -16.54 -15.46
CA GLU A 181 -17.69 -16.13 -15.66
C GLU A 181 -18.16 -15.30 -14.44
N GLY A 182 -18.85 -14.19 -14.68
CA GLY A 182 -19.27 -13.21 -13.68
C GLY A 182 -19.36 -11.80 -14.28
N ASP A 183 -19.98 -10.86 -13.57
CA ASP A 183 -19.97 -9.44 -13.93
C ASP A 183 -18.96 -8.71 -13.02
N THR A 184 -18.11 -7.85 -13.61
CA THR A 184 -17.17 -7.05 -12.82
C THR A 184 -17.95 -6.01 -12.00
N ALA A 185 -18.28 -6.32 -10.75
CA ALA A 185 -18.69 -5.29 -9.80
C ALA A 185 -17.50 -4.32 -9.61
N PRO A 186 -17.74 -2.99 -9.53
CA PRO A 186 -16.67 -2.04 -9.27
C PRO A 186 -16.02 -2.35 -7.92
N ALA A 187 -14.73 -2.66 -7.94
CA ALA A 187 -13.95 -2.90 -6.73
C ALA A 187 -13.85 -1.61 -5.89
N VAL A 188 -14.21 -1.67 -4.61
CA VAL A 188 -13.92 -0.61 -3.63
C VAL A 188 -12.51 -0.88 -3.09
N ILE A 189 -11.48 -0.31 -3.74
CA ILE A 189 -10.06 -0.62 -3.45
C ILE A 189 -9.40 0.44 -2.55
N ASP A 190 -10.01 1.62 -2.40
CA ASP A 190 -9.54 2.65 -1.50
C ASP A 190 -10.50 2.76 -0.32
N THR A 191 -10.16 2.11 0.79
CA THR A 191 -10.76 2.38 2.10
C THR A 191 -10.32 3.78 2.52
N VAL A 192 -11.01 4.80 2.02
CA VAL A 192 -11.00 6.10 2.69
C VAL A 192 -11.70 5.86 4.02
N VAL A 193 -11.06 6.20 5.14
CA VAL A 193 -11.78 6.29 6.42
C VAL A 193 -12.86 7.34 6.21
N ALA A 194 -14.09 6.89 5.97
CA ALA A 194 -15.23 7.78 5.89
C ALA A 194 -15.53 8.25 7.31
N TYR A 195 -15.76 9.55 7.47
CA TYR A 195 -16.19 10.13 8.73
C TYR A 195 -17.69 10.45 8.58
N ASP A 196 -18.48 10.11 9.60
CA ASP A 196 -19.87 10.55 9.64
C ASP A 196 -19.96 12.08 9.73
N ALA A 197 -21.18 12.63 9.62
CA ALA A 197 -21.43 14.07 9.73
C ALA A 197 -20.98 14.68 11.08
N ASN A 198 -20.62 13.85 12.06
CA ASN A 198 -20.13 14.23 13.38
C ASN A 198 -18.61 14.00 13.54
N GLY A 199 -17.89 13.65 12.47
CA GLY A 199 -16.45 13.41 12.50
C GLY A 199 -16.03 12.10 13.16
N ARG A 200 -16.94 11.13 13.31
CA ARG A 200 -16.62 9.78 13.81
C ARG A 200 -16.22 8.88 12.64
N PRO A 201 -15.13 8.10 12.75
CA PRO A 201 -14.84 7.06 11.77
C PRO A 201 -16.07 6.15 11.65
N ILE A 202 -16.62 6.03 10.44
CA ILE A 202 -17.59 5.00 10.11
C ILE A 202 -16.86 3.66 10.28
N GLU A 203 -17.51 2.66 10.89
CA GLU A 203 -16.89 1.34 11.09
C GLU A 203 -16.26 0.86 9.77
N PRO A 204 -15.02 0.33 9.79
CA PRO A 204 -14.40 -0.16 8.58
C PRO A 204 -15.32 -1.20 7.96
N THR A 205 -15.89 -0.89 6.80
CA THR A 205 -16.53 -1.88 5.96
C THR A 205 -15.47 -2.93 5.70
N THR A 206 -15.68 -4.16 6.18
CA THR A 206 -14.82 -5.31 5.87
C THR A 206 -14.48 -5.26 4.39
N SER A 207 -13.20 -5.07 4.05
CA SER A 207 -12.77 -5.04 2.65
C SER A 207 -13.03 -6.42 2.06
N THR A 208 -14.15 -6.57 1.35
CA THR A 208 -14.46 -7.80 0.62
C THR A 208 -13.56 -7.87 -0.61
N GLN A 209 -12.97 -9.04 -0.87
CA GLN A 209 -12.20 -9.20 -2.10
C GLN A 209 -13.06 -8.86 -3.32
N PRO A 210 -12.51 -8.14 -4.32
CA PRO A 210 -13.19 -7.94 -5.58
C PRO A 210 -13.56 -9.28 -6.22
N GLU A 211 -14.77 -9.37 -6.75
CA GLU A 211 -15.17 -10.52 -7.55
C GLU A 211 -14.29 -10.61 -8.81
N ILE A 212 -13.79 -11.81 -9.07
CA ILE A 212 -12.90 -12.06 -10.21
C ILE A 212 -13.75 -12.45 -11.43
N ALA A 213 -13.84 -11.55 -12.41
CA ALA A 213 -14.64 -11.74 -13.63
C ALA A 213 -13.90 -11.31 -14.91
N GLY A 214 -14.22 -11.98 -16.02
CA GLY A 214 -13.63 -11.74 -17.33
C GLY A 214 -12.27 -12.41 -17.52
N PRO A 215 -11.42 -11.91 -18.44
CA PRO A 215 -10.10 -12.49 -18.66
C PRO A 215 -9.19 -12.19 -17.48
N VAL A 216 -8.41 -13.17 -17.08
CA VAL A 216 -7.46 -13.06 -15.97
C VAL A 216 -6.15 -13.79 -16.25
N LEU A 217 -5.09 -13.36 -15.57
CA LEU A 217 -3.90 -14.18 -15.35
C LEU A 217 -3.99 -14.77 -13.95
N VAL A 218 -4.10 -16.09 -13.87
CA VAL A 218 -4.07 -16.84 -12.61
C VAL A 218 -2.61 -17.20 -12.31
N PHE A 219 -2.17 -16.93 -11.10
CA PHE A 219 -0.80 -17.16 -10.64
C PHE A 219 -0.75 -18.12 -9.47
N LYS A 220 0.30 -18.93 -9.44
CA LYS A 220 0.62 -19.81 -8.32
C LYS A 220 2.09 -19.64 -7.90
N ASP A 221 2.30 -19.41 -6.62
CA ASP A 221 3.62 -19.35 -5.96
C ASP A 221 4.60 -18.38 -6.65
N ILE A 222 4.12 -17.22 -7.10
CA ILE A 222 4.94 -16.18 -7.72
C ILE A 222 5.55 -15.24 -6.67
N ASN A 223 6.59 -14.52 -7.05
CA ASN A 223 7.09 -13.36 -6.32
C ASN A 223 6.64 -12.07 -7.03
N LEU A 224 5.86 -11.24 -6.33
CA LEU A 224 5.51 -9.90 -6.80
C LEU A 224 6.61 -8.92 -6.38
N VAL A 225 7.38 -8.45 -7.36
CA VAL A 225 8.50 -7.53 -7.12
C VAL A 225 8.08 -6.10 -7.47
N PHE A 226 8.02 -5.25 -6.44
CA PHE A 226 7.74 -3.82 -6.54
C PHE A 226 9.06 -3.09 -6.75
N ALA A 227 9.42 -2.82 -8.00
CA ALA A 227 10.67 -2.15 -8.34
C ALA A 227 10.46 -0.64 -8.51
N SER A 228 11.21 0.16 -7.75
CA SER A 228 11.22 1.62 -7.83
C SER A 228 12.65 2.17 -7.89
N ASN A 229 12.83 3.44 -8.27
CA ASN A 229 14.17 4.07 -8.34
C ASN A 229 14.99 3.96 -7.03
N PRO A 230 14.41 4.14 -5.82
CA PRO A 230 15.18 4.06 -4.58
C PRO A 230 15.34 2.64 -4.02
N ASP A 231 14.40 1.73 -4.26
CA ASP A 231 14.39 0.40 -3.63
C ASP A 231 13.49 -0.60 -4.39
N SER A 232 13.76 -1.89 -4.21
CA SER A 232 12.91 -3.00 -4.69
C SER A 232 12.55 -3.90 -3.52
N VAL A 233 11.25 -4.15 -3.35
CA VAL A 233 10.73 -5.08 -2.34
C VAL A 233 9.93 -6.18 -3.00
N GLN A 234 9.73 -7.28 -2.27
CA GLN A 234 9.02 -8.45 -2.79
C GLN A 234 7.96 -8.96 -1.83
N LEU A 235 6.78 -9.26 -2.37
CA LEU A 235 5.83 -10.16 -1.75
C LEU A 235 6.06 -11.57 -2.32
N GLN A 236 6.55 -12.46 -1.48
CA GLN A 236 7.06 -13.77 -1.87
C GLN A 236 5.96 -14.83 -1.86
N LYS A 237 6.07 -15.83 -2.75
CA LYS A 237 5.23 -17.04 -2.78
C LYS A 237 3.72 -16.73 -2.69
N THR A 238 3.28 -15.73 -3.44
CA THR A 238 1.87 -15.37 -3.52
C THR A 238 1.17 -16.10 -4.67
N SER A 239 -0.09 -16.46 -4.42
CA SER A 239 -1.02 -16.95 -5.43
C SER A 239 -2.21 -16.00 -5.54
N GLY A 240 -2.75 -15.85 -6.74
CA GLY A 240 -3.82 -14.88 -6.98
C GLY A 240 -4.18 -14.71 -8.45
N SER A 241 -5.06 -13.77 -8.75
CA SER A 241 -5.49 -13.46 -10.11
C SER A 241 -5.31 -11.99 -10.42
N PHE A 242 -4.77 -11.70 -11.60
CA PHE A 242 -4.71 -10.34 -12.15
C PHE A 242 -5.86 -10.12 -13.14
N MET A 243 -6.70 -9.13 -12.84
CA MET A 243 -7.81 -8.69 -13.69
C MET A 243 -7.34 -7.58 -14.64
N PHE A 244 -7.45 -7.84 -15.95
CA PHE A 244 -6.92 -6.93 -16.96
C PHE A 244 -7.63 -5.57 -17.00
N LYS A 245 -8.97 -5.56 -16.96
CA LYS A 245 -9.81 -4.36 -17.18
C LYS A 245 -9.52 -3.23 -16.20
N ASP A 246 -9.37 -3.59 -14.92
CA ASP A 246 -9.19 -2.63 -13.82
C ASP A 246 -7.77 -2.62 -13.25
N ARG A 247 -6.89 -3.48 -13.77
CA ARG A 247 -5.48 -3.60 -13.35
C ARG A 247 -5.35 -3.97 -11.88
N ILE A 248 -6.24 -4.83 -11.39
CA ILE A 248 -6.31 -5.26 -9.99
C ILE A 248 -5.67 -6.63 -9.87
N PHE A 249 -4.81 -6.81 -8.87
CA PHE A 249 -4.38 -8.12 -8.42
C PHE A 249 -5.18 -8.51 -7.18
N VAL A 250 -5.76 -9.70 -7.19
CA VAL A 250 -6.51 -10.30 -6.07
C VAL A 250 -5.71 -11.49 -5.56
N GLY A 251 -5.07 -11.35 -4.41
CA GLY A 251 -4.15 -12.33 -3.83
C GLY A 251 -4.76 -13.09 -2.65
N LYS A 252 -4.27 -14.31 -2.40
CA LYS A 252 -4.78 -15.22 -1.34
C LYS A 252 -3.71 -15.72 -0.38
N SER A 253 -2.46 -15.40 -0.66
CA SER A 253 -1.31 -15.80 0.14
C SER A 253 -0.14 -14.85 -0.11
N GLY A 254 0.90 -14.97 0.70
CA GLY A 254 2.20 -14.37 0.41
C GLY A 254 2.94 -14.04 1.69
N LYS A 255 4.23 -13.78 1.57
CA LYS A 255 5.08 -13.36 2.68
C LYS A 255 5.81 -12.09 2.32
N PHE A 256 5.72 -11.07 3.17
CA PHE A 256 6.48 -9.84 3.04
C PHE A 256 7.41 -9.70 4.24
N ASP A 257 8.72 -9.57 4.01
CA ASP A 257 9.71 -9.38 5.08
C ASP A 257 10.35 -7.99 5.03
N TRP A 258 11.04 -7.61 6.11
CA TRP A 258 11.75 -6.33 6.24
C TRP A 258 13.21 -6.44 5.79
N SER A 259 13.54 -7.34 4.85
CA SER A 259 14.92 -7.52 4.37
C SER A 259 15.51 -6.24 3.78
N ASN A 260 14.69 -5.42 3.12
CA ASN A 260 15.11 -4.13 2.56
C ASN A 260 15.56 -3.13 3.63
N LEU A 261 15.18 -3.36 4.89
CA LEU A 261 15.59 -2.60 6.06
C LEU A 261 16.56 -3.35 6.97
N GLY A 262 17.15 -4.45 6.48
CA GLY A 262 18.13 -5.26 7.22
C GLY A 262 17.51 -6.15 8.30
N LYS A 263 16.22 -6.50 8.19
CA LYS A 263 15.48 -7.30 9.17
C LYS A 263 14.68 -8.46 8.54
N PRO A 264 15.35 -9.44 7.91
CA PRO A 264 14.68 -10.59 7.30
C PRO A 264 13.91 -11.46 8.31
N GLU A 265 14.25 -11.37 9.60
CA GLU A 265 13.55 -12.06 10.70
C GLU A 265 12.17 -11.48 11.01
N VAL A 266 11.86 -10.28 10.50
CA VAL A 266 10.59 -9.59 10.70
C VAL A 266 9.76 -9.71 9.42
N TYR A 267 8.56 -10.27 9.52
CA TYR A 267 7.73 -10.53 8.35
C TYR A 267 6.23 -10.58 8.66
N ALA A 268 5.44 -10.47 7.61
CA ALA A 268 3.99 -10.64 7.63
C ALA A 268 3.58 -11.72 6.62
N ASP A 269 2.75 -12.65 7.07
CA ASP A 269 2.08 -13.64 6.24
C ASP A 269 0.68 -13.13 5.85
N PHE A 270 0.40 -13.14 4.56
CA PHE A 270 -0.79 -12.59 3.94
C PHE A 270 -1.82 -13.69 3.72
N GLN A 271 -3.09 -13.32 3.89
CA GLN A 271 -4.23 -14.12 3.46
C GLN A 271 -4.84 -13.43 2.23
N GLU A 272 -6.04 -12.88 2.38
CA GLU A 272 -6.75 -12.16 1.34
C GLU A 272 -6.34 -10.69 1.28
N TYR A 273 -5.99 -10.23 0.08
CA TYR A 273 -5.73 -8.82 -0.19
C TYR A 273 -5.99 -8.51 -1.66
N SER A 274 -6.17 -7.24 -1.99
CA SER A 274 -6.21 -6.80 -3.37
C SER A 274 -5.59 -5.42 -3.52
N PHE A 275 -5.04 -5.14 -4.69
CA PHE A 275 -4.45 -3.82 -4.95
C PHE A 275 -4.44 -3.50 -6.45
N ASN A 276 -4.41 -2.21 -6.77
CA ASN A 276 -4.21 -1.75 -8.13
C ASN A 276 -2.72 -1.84 -8.50
N THR A 277 -2.39 -2.65 -9.50
CA THR A 277 -1.01 -2.90 -9.97
C THR A 277 -0.29 -1.68 -10.53
N LYS A 278 -1.02 -0.60 -10.88
CA LYS A 278 -0.41 0.67 -11.29
C LYS A 278 0.20 1.41 -10.11
N ALA A 279 -0.28 1.16 -8.90
CA ALA A 279 0.22 1.78 -7.68
C ALA A 279 1.37 0.95 -7.10
N ALA A 280 2.47 1.61 -6.73
CA ALA A 280 3.56 0.98 -6.00
C ALA A 280 3.24 0.91 -4.50
N ARG A 281 2.04 0.44 -4.15
CA ARG A 281 1.53 0.32 -2.78
C ARG A 281 0.79 -0.99 -2.58
N LEU A 282 0.80 -1.48 -1.36
CA LEU A 282 0.11 -2.68 -0.94
C LEU A 282 -0.53 -2.42 0.43
N HIS A 283 -1.82 -2.69 0.54
CA HIS A 283 -2.58 -2.63 1.78
C HIS A 283 -3.25 -3.98 1.98
N ALA A 284 -3.18 -4.51 3.20
CA ALA A 284 -3.87 -5.73 3.58
C ALA A 284 -4.40 -5.61 5.01
N GLU A 285 -5.71 -5.74 5.18
CA GLU A 285 -6.35 -5.62 6.49
C GLU A 285 -6.04 -6.81 7.40
N ASN A 286 -5.82 -7.99 6.81
CA ASN A 286 -5.67 -9.26 7.52
C ASN A 286 -4.33 -9.92 7.18
N VAL A 287 -3.31 -9.60 7.99
CA VAL A 287 -2.01 -10.31 7.99
C VAL A 287 -1.69 -10.86 9.38
N THR A 288 -0.86 -11.90 9.41
CA THR A 288 -0.23 -12.36 10.65
C THR A 288 1.22 -11.90 10.67
N PHE A 289 1.59 -11.10 11.66
CA PHE A 289 2.90 -10.47 11.78
C PHE A 289 3.79 -11.17 12.80
N HIS A 290 5.04 -11.38 12.42
CA HIS A 290 6.06 -12.12 13.15
C HIS A 290 7.24 -11.21 13.49
N TYR A 291 7.58 -11.14 14.78
CA TYR A 291 8.75 -10.43 15.29
C TYR A 291 9.17 -11.00 16.65
N ASP A 292 9.73 -12.21 16.65
CA ASP A 292 9.91 -13.04 17.85
C ASP A 292 10.79 -12.43 18.96
N SER A 293 11.73 -11.56 18.59
CA SER A 293 12.60 -10.85 19.55
C SER A 293 11.86 -9.78 20.35
N VAL A 294 10.69 -9.34 19.87
CA VAL A 294 9.87 -8.28 20.46
C VAL A 294 8.52 -8.80 20.94
N LEU A 295 7.86 -9.68 20.19
CA LEU A 295 6.53 -10.18 20.50
C LEU A 295 6.59 -11.50 21.27
N VAL A 296 5.64 -11.71 22.19
CA VAL A 296 5.44 -13.00 22.87
C VAL A 296 4.85 -14.06 21.94
N LYS A 297 3.87 -13.66 21.12
CA LYS A 297 3.21 -14.46 20.07
C LYS A 297 3.04 -13.60 18.81
N PRO A 298 2.89 -14.20 17.61
CA PRO A 298 2.51 -13.44 16.41
C PRO A 298 1.24 -12.62 16.63
N ALA A 299 1.11 -11.50 15.93
CA ALA A 299 0.00 -10.56 16.07
C ALA A 299 -0.76 -10.43 14.75
N ASN A 300 -2.10 -10.44 14.80
CA ASN A 300 -2.91 -10.15 13.63
C ASN A 300 -3.12 -8.65 13.47
N GLY A 301 -3.13 -8.18 12.23
CA GLY A 301 -3.23 -6.75 11.99
C GLY A 301 -3.24 -6.34 10.53
N VAL A 302 -3.14 -5.02 10.37
CA VAL A 302 -3.09 -4.33 9.09
C VAL A 302 -1.64 -4.14 8.66
N PHE A 303 -1.37 -4.43 7.39
CA PHE A 303 -0.10 -4.17 6.74
C PHE A 303 -0.24 -3.05 5.71
N ASP A 304 0.74 -2.15 5.68
CA ASP A 304 0.87 -1.11 4.66
C ASP A 304 2.28 -1.05 4.09
N PHE A 305 2.37 -0.94 2.77
CA PHE A 305 3.59 -0.63 2.05
C PHE A 305 3.32 0.39 0.95
N GLU A 306 4.24 1.33 0.77
CA GLU A 306 4.30 2.22 -0.38
C GLU A 306 5.77 2.49 -0.72
N ALA A 307 6.11 2.39 -2.00
CA ALA A 307 7.45 2.71 -2.48
C ALA A 307 7.72 4.22 -2.35
N LYS A 308 8.37 4.61 -1.27
CA LYS A 308 8.79 6.00 -1.00
C LYS A 308 10.30 6.08 -0.80
N SER A 309 10.92 7.04 -1.46
CA SER A 309 12.35 7.34 -1.27
C SER A 309 12.59 7.83 0.16
N HIS A 310 13.69 7.39 0.75
CA HIS A 310 14.17 7.83 2.06
C HIS A 310 15.69 8.05 2.02
N LYS A 311 16.22 8.83 2.97
CA LYS A 311 17.66 9.13 3.03
C LYS A 311 18.50 7.95 3.58
N GLY A 312 17.86 7.02 4.28
CA GLY A 312 18.48 5.79 4.77
C GLY A 312 17.48 4.93 5.55
N ILE A 313 17.93 3.73 5.97
CA ILE A 313 17.09 2.71 6.65
C ILE A 313 16.39 3.24 7.92
N LYS A 314 17.01 4.19 8.63
CA LYS A 314 16.45 4.80 9.85
C LYS A 314 15.34 5.82 9.57
N ASP A 315 15.32 6.39 8.36
CA ASP A 315 14.31 7.35 7.91
C ASP A 315 13.17 6.67 7.13
N ALA A 316 13.31 5.38 6.83
CA ALA A 316 12.27 4.60 6.19
C ALA A 316 11.02 4.56 7.07
N VAL A 317 9.87 4.84 6.47
CA VAL A 317 8.58 4.80 7.16
C VAL A 317 7.72 3.61 6.75
N PHE A 318 8.14 2.88 5.71
CA PHE A 318 7.53 1.64 5.22
C PHE A 318 8.59 0.54 5.22
N PRO A 319 8.20 -0.74 5.37
CA PRO A 319 6.82 -1.22 5.55
C PRO A 319 6.25 -0.86 6.93
N ARG A 320 4.93 -1.00 7.09
CA ARG A 320 4.24 -0.77 8.36
C ARG A 320 3.35 -1.95 8.72
N PHE A 321 3.27 -2.21 10.01
CA PHE A 321 2.29 -3.09 10.62
C PHE A 321 1.58 -2.39 11.77
N THR A 322 0.28 -2.63 11.92
CA THR A 322 -0.51 -2.18 13.07
C THR A 322 -1.43 -3.30 13.51
N SER A 323 -1.34 -3.72 14.78
CA SER A 323 -2.18 -4.79 15.32
C SER A 323 -3.65 -4.37 15.33
N GLN A 324 -4.53 -5.32 15.00
CA GLN A 324 -5.96 -5.17 15.28
C GLN A 324 -6.22 -5.44 16.77
N ASP A 325 -5.52 -6.44 17.32
CA ASP A 325 -5.62 -6.83 18.71
C ASP A 325 -5.04 -5.77 19.65
N ASN A 326 -5.60 -5.70 20.86
CA ASN A 326 -5.14 -4.84 21.96
C ASN A 326 -4.73 -5.67 23.19
N ASP A 327 -4.35 -6.92 23.00
CA ASP A 327 -3.82 -7.84 24.02
C ASP A 327 -2.36 -8.26 23.74
N VAL A 328 -1.67 -7.58 22.81
CA VAL A 328 -0.29 -7.87 22.43
C VAL A 328 0.63 -7.67 23.64
N SER A 329 1.49 -8.65 23.87
CA SER A 329 2.50 -8.66 24.94
C SER A 329 3.91 -8.60 24.35
N LEU A 330 4.79 -7.84 24.99
CA LEU A 330 6.14 -7.54 24.50
C LEU A 330 7.23 -8.13 25.41
N LYS A 331 8.29 -8.64 24.79
CA LYS A 331 9.53 -9.09 25.44
C LYS A 331 10.51 -7.92 25.57
N ASN A 332 11.47 -8.03 26.50
CA ASN A 332 12.65 -7.17 26.57
C ASN A 332 12.35 -5.65 26.67
N ILE A 333 11.20 -5.27 27.24
CA ILE A 333 10.82 -3.86 27.41
C ILE A 333 11.47 -3.17 28.61
N GLY A 334 12.12 -3.95 29.48
CA GLY A 334 12.81 -3.52 30.69
C GLY A 334 12.48 -4.45 31.87
N GLN A 335 13.37 -4.50 32.86
CA GLN A 335 13.14 -5.29 34.07
C GLN A 335 11.89 -4.79 34.81
N ASN A 336 11.10 -5.72 35.38
CA ASN A 336 9.91 -5.43 36.17
C ASN A 336 8.76 -4.76 35.43
N LEU A 337 8.89 -4.53 34.12
CA LEU A 337 7.83 -3.96 33.30
C LEU A 337 6.98 -5.05 32.67
N VAL A 338 5.67 -4.87 32.75
CA VAL A 338 4.67 -5.70 32.08
C VAL A 338 3.84 -4.81 31.17
N TYR A 339 3.73 -5.20 29.90
CA TYR A 339 2.97 -4.48 28.89
C TYR A 339 1.86 -5.34 28.31
N GLN A 340 0.70 -4.74 28.11
CA GLN A 340 -0.42 -5.33 27.39
C GLN A 340 -1.17 -4.25 26.62
N GLY A 341 -1.33 -4.41 25.30
CA GLY A 341 -2.00 -3.40 24.48
C GLY A 341 -1.87 -3.65 22.98
N GLY A 342 -1.84 -2.56 22.21
CA GLY A 342 -1.61 -2.60 20.77
C GLY A 342 -0.14 -2.78 20.40
N PHE A 343 0.16 -2.96 19.12
CA PHE A 343 1.52 -2.94 18.62
C PHE A 343 1.53 -2.41 17.20
N SER A 344 2.45 -1.48 16.92
CA SER A 344 2.73 -1.05 15.55
C SER A 344 4.23 -0.98 15.33
N LEU A 345 4.66 -1.35 14.12
CA LEU A 345 6.01 -1.14 13.62
C LEU A 345 5.92 -0.27 12.37
N SER A 346 6.68 0.82 12.33
CA SER A 346 6.89 1.62 11.13
C SER A 346 8.38 1.64 10.75
N GLY A 347 8.68 1.31 9.50
CA GLY A 347 10.06 1.24 9.03
C GLY A 347 10.86 0.19 9.80
N SER A 348 12.12 0.51 10.09
CA SER A 348 13.08 -0.45 10.67
C SER A 348 13.01 -0.55 12.19
N ASN A 349 12.58 0.51 12.88
CA ASN A 349 12.82 0.63 14.33
C ASN A 349 11.80 1.48 15.10
N LYS A 350 10.73 1.99 14.48
CA LYS A 350 9.71 2.76 15.20
C LYS A 350 8.60 1.84 15.68
N PHE A 351 8.71 1.35 16.92
CA PHE A 351 7.72 0.49 17.56
C PHE A 351 6.89 1.27 18.58
N THR A 352 5.56 1.18 18.45
CA THR A 352 4.60 1.88 19.33
C THR A 352 3.48 0.96 19.80
N SER A 353 2.68 1.43 20.77
CA SER A 353 1.47 0.73 21.23
C SER A 353 0.21 0.99 20.39
N SER A 354 0.35 1.58 19.20
CA SER A 354 -0.80 1.90 18.35
C SER A 354 -1.49 0.61 17.87
N ASN A 355 -2.81 0.64 17.73
CA ASN A 355 -3.63 -0.44 17.19
C ASN A 355 -4.74 0.15 16.29
N ALA A 356 -5.28 -0.68 15.40
CA ALA A 356 -6.26 -0.27 14.39
C ALA A 356 -7.55 0.31 15.01
N LEU A 357 -7.93 -0.17 16.20
CA LEU A 357 -9.14 0.25 16.91
C LEU A 357 -8.92 1.47 17.82
N ASN A 358 -7.70 2.03 17.85
CA ASN A 358 -7.32 3.10 18.75
C ASN A 358 -7.76 2.79 20.19
N LYS A 359 -7.39 1.64 20.74
CA LYS A 359 -7.64 1.26 22.14
C LYS A 359 -6.47 1.66 23.03
N PHE A 360 -6.74 1.88 24.32
CA PHE A 360 -5.69 2.15 25.29
C PHE A 360 -4.88 0.89 25.58
N SER A 361 -3.56 1.07 25.68
CA SER A 361 -2.59 0.09 26.11
C SER A 361 -2.17 0.37 27.55
N THR A 362 -1.66 -0.65 28.24
CA THR A 362 -1.21 -0.56 29.63
C THR A 362 0.24 -0.94 29.79
N LEU A 363 0.94 -0.19 30.65
CA LEU A 363 2.31 -0.48 31.08
C LEU A 363 2.35 -0.44 32.60
N SER A 364 2.78 -1.53 33.22
CA SER A 364 2.81 -1.70 34.67
C SER A 364 4.24 -1.99 35.14
N TYR A 365 4.57 -1.53 36.35
CA TYR A 365 5.81 -1.90 37.02
C TYR A 365 5.49 -2.75 38.26
N LEU A 366 6.03 -3.95 38.30
CA LEU A 366 5.86 -4.94 39.37
C LEU A 366 7.17 -5.13 40.13
N GLU A 367 7.17 -4.90 41.44
CA GLU A 367 8.31 -5.20 42.29
C GLU A 367 7.91 -6.26 43.32
N LYS A 368 8.56 -7.44 43.26
CA LYS A 368 8.24 -8.59 44.14
C LYS A 368 6.72 -8.88 44.15
N ASP A 369 6.13 -8.93 42.96
CA ASP A 369 4.70 -9.12 42.68
C ASP A 369 3.77 -8.00 43.15
N SER A 370 4.30 -6.92 43.75
CA SER A 370 3.53 -5.74 44.12
C SER A 370 3.51 -4.73 42.98
N LEU A 371 2.30 -4.36 42.53
CA LEU A 371 2.09 -3.31 41.54
C LEU A 371 2.47 -1.94 42.12
N LYS A 372 3.47 -1.27 41.55
CA LYS A 372 3.94 0.05 42.00
C LYS A 372 3.32 1.18 41.22
N PHE A 373 3.23 1.01 39.90
CA PHE A 373 2.48 1.92 39.06
C PHE A 373 1.83 1.19 37.89
N LYS A 374 0.76 1.80 37.39
CA LYS A 374 0.12 1.46 36.13
C LYS A 374 -0.07 2.71 35.29
N LEU A 375 0.34 2.63 34.04
CA LEU A 375 0.22 3.66 33.02
C LEU A 375 -0.80 3.20 31.97
N SER A 376 -1.63 4.11 31.47
CA SER A 376 -2.56 3.86 30.37
C SER A 376 -2.40 4.93 29.30
N SER A 377 -2.11 4.53 28.07
CA SER A 377 -1.91 5.43 26.93
C SER A 377 -2.39 4.79 25.63
N ARG A 378 -2.79 5.62 24.66
CA ARG A 378 -3.03 5.17 23.28
C ARG A 378 -1.70 4.91 22.55
N ILE A 379 -0.64 5.63 22.93
CA ILE A 379 0.66 5.58 22.28
C ILE A 379 1.76 5.59 23.35
N PHE A 380 2.38 4.44 23.59
CA PHE A 380 3.74 4.34 24.10
C PHE A 380 4.67 4.20 22.91
N GLU A 381 5.69 5.04 22.83
CA GLU A 381 6.85 4.84 21.95
C GLU A 381 7.92 4.12 22.73
N PHE A 382 8.38 3.00 22.21
CA PHE A 382 9.44 2.23 22.81
C PHE A 382 10.72 2.46 22.00
N LYS A 383 11.78 2.84 22.69
CA LYS A 383 13.15 3.01 22.15
C LYS A 383 14.08 2.13 22.95
N ASP A 384 15.33 1.97 22.51
CA ASP A 384 16.28 1.06 23.17
C ASP A 384 16.39 1.32 24.67
N SER A 385 16.63 2.58 25.07
CA SER A 385 16.82 2.98 26.48
C SER A 385 15.61 3.66 27.13
N LEU A 386 14.58 4.01 26.35
CA LEU A 386 13.48 4.87 26.80
C LEU A 386 12.12 4.31 26.43
N ILE A 387 11.12 4.57 27.26
CA ILE A 387 9.70 4.47 26.90
C ILE A 387 9.09 5.85 27.09
N THR A 388 8.45 6.39 26.07
CA THR A 388 7.86 7.74 26.11
C THR A 388 6.40 7.71 25.69
N SER A 389 5.60 8.65 26.19
CA SER A 389 4.25 8.85 25.70
C SER A 389 3.85 10.31 25.89
N PRO A 390 3.22 10.96 24.90
CA PRO A 390 2.80 12.35 25.01
C PRO A 390 1.60 12.53 25.96
N SER A 391 0.79 11.49 26.15
CA SER A 391 -0.42 11.54 26.97
C SER A 391 -0.70 10.22 27.66
N THR A 392 -0.59 10.21 28.97
CA THR A 392 -0.70 8.98 29.77
C THR A 392 -1.44 9.23 31.06
N ALA A 393 -2.45 8.40 31.34
CA ALA A 393 -3.00 8.32 32.68
C ALA A 393 -2.05 7.50 33.56
N ILE A 394 -1.80 7.97 34.77
CA ILE A 394 -0.90 7.33 35.74
C ILE A 394 -1.67 7.00 37.03
N PHE A 395 -1.41 5.81 37.55
CA PHE A 395 -1.81 5.36 38.88
C PHE A 395 -0.56 4.88 39.61
N ILE A 396 -0.25 5.47 40.78
CA ILE A 396 0.84 5.04 41.66
C ILE A 396 0.25 4.43 42.93
N TYR A 397 0.78 3.30 43.35
CA TYR A 397 0.28 2.47 44.44
C TYR A 397 1.32 2.34 45.56
N ASN A 398 0.87 2.25 46.81
CA ASN A 398 1.72 2.06 47.99
C ASN A 398 1.34 0.82 48.83
N TYR A 399 0.35 0.03 48.39
CA TYR A 399 -0.15 -1.12 49.13
C TYR A 399 0.24 -2.42 48.43
N LYS A 400 0.65 -3.43 49.22
CA LYS A 400 1.11 -4.73 48.70
C LYS A 400 0.10 -5.41 47.77
N ASN A 401 -1.20 -5.17 47.95
CA ASN A 401 -2.29 -5.85 47.24
C ASN A 401 -3.16 -4.91 46.38
N ALA A 402 -2.63 -3.78 45.91
CA ALA A 402 -3.40 -2.88 45.07
C ALA A 402 -3.80 -3.57 43.74
N MET A 403 -5.10 -3.72 43.50
CA MET A 403 -5.63 -4.42 42.32
C MET A 403 -6.45 -3.52 41.37
N ASP A 404 -6.90 -2.34 41.83
CA ASP A 404 -7.78 -1.46 41.05
C ASP A 404 -7.43 0.03 41.22
N ARG A 405 -7.99 0.91 40.39
CA ARG A 405 -7.82 2.36 40.41
C ARG A 405 -8.11 2.99 41.79
N ARG A 406 -9.01 2.39 42.57
CA ARG A 406 -9.40 2.84 43.91
C ARG A 406 -8.28 2.72 44.96
N ASP A 407 -7.31 1.84 44.73
CA ASP A 407 -6.16 1.64 45.63
C ASP A 407 -4.99 2.59 45.32
N SER A 408 -5.14 3.44 44.30
CA SER A 408 -4.10 4.36 43.85
C SER A 408 -3.93 5.48 44.86
N VAL A 409 -2.69 5.68 45.32
CA VAL A 409 -2.34 6.78 46.22
C VAL A 409 -2.19 8.09 45.45
N ILE A 410 -1.59 8.04 44.26
CA ILE A 410 -1.46 9.20 43.37
C ILE A 410 -2.06 8.87 42.01
N TYR A 411 -2.89 9.77 41.49
CA TYR A 411 -3.52 9.66 40.19
C TYR A 411 -3.38 10.95 39.38
N HIS A 412 -3.20 10.81 38.06
CA HIS A 412 -3.37 11.90 37.11
C HIS A 412 -3.91 11.38 35.77
N PRO A 413 -4.91 12.03 35.16
CA PRO A 413 -5.54 11.53 33.92
C PRO A 413 -4.67 11.66 32.67
N SER A 414 -3.72 12.61 32.63
CA SER A 414 -2.96 12.91 31.41
C SER A 414 -1.62 13.62 31.67
N VAL A 415 -0.50 12.89 31.60
CA VAL A 415 0.88 13.41 31.73
C VAL A 415 1.76 12.98 30.55
N VAL A 416 2.86 13.73 30.32
CA VAL A 416 3.92 13.31 29.40
C VAL A 416 4.85 12.35 30.12
N LEU A 417 4.87 11.10 29.67
CA LEU A 417 5.71 10.04 30.22
C LEU A 417 7.11 10.04 29.59
N LYS A 418 8.12 9.88 30.44
CA LYS A 418 9.45 9.41 30.08
C LYS A 418 9.93 8.39 31.12
N TYR A 419 10.10 7.14 30.72
CA TYR A 419 10.70 6.09 31.53
C TYR A 419 12.08 5.72 31.00
N THR A 420 13.11 5.76 31.85
CA THR A 420 14.48 5.34 31.50
C THR A 420 14.73 3.93 31.99
N LYS A 421 14.96 2.99 31.08
CA LYS A 421 14.98 1.54 31.37
C LYS A 421 16.13 1.15 32.29
N ASN A 422 17.37 1.52 31.93
CA ASN A 422 18.58 1.08 32.63
C ASN A 422 18.64 1.60 34.07
N SER A 423 18.29 2.86 34.27
CA SER A 423 18.30 3.50 35.58
C SER A 423 16.95 3.40 36.30
N LYS A 424 15.94 2.74 35.72
CA LYS A 424 14.58 2.60 36.25
C LYS A 424 14.00 3.94 36.77
N ILE A 425 14.06 4.99 35.95
CA ILE A 425 13.54 6.32 36.32
C ILE A 425 12.19 6.54 35.64
N LEU A 426 11.13 6.68 36.42
CA LEU A 426 9.84 7.20 35.99
C LEU A 426 9.87 8.73 36.10
N GLN A 427 9.72 9.43 34.99
CA GLN A 427 9.55 10.88 34.95
C GLN A 427 8.24 11.22 34.26
N LEU A 428 7.41 12.01 34.94
CA LEU A 428 6.11 12.48 34.47
C LEU A 428 6.17 13.99 34.41
N ASN A 429 5.94 14.55 33.23
CA ASN A 429 5.92 16.00 33.04
C ASN A 429 4.48 16.44 32.77
N ARG A 430 4.13 17.61 33.27
CA ARG A 430 2.87 18.26 32.96
C ARG A 430 2.74 18.51 31.46
N GLN A 431 1.52 18.36 30.93
CA GLN A 431 1.25 18.67 29.54
C GLN A 431 1.16 20.17 29.29
N ASN A 432 1.52 20.60 28.09
CA ASN A 432 1.39 21.99 27.66
C ASN A 432 -0.03 22.34 27.18
N ASN A 433 -0.85 21.34 26.83
CA ASN A 433 -2.19 21.48 26.25
C ASN A 433 -3.22 20.56 26.93
N GLY A 434 -4.51 20.94 26.90
CA GLY A 434 -5.66 20.12 27.32
C GLY A 434 -5.81 19.85 28.84
N SER A 435 -4.78 19.32 29.49
CA SER A 435 -4.78 18.94 30.91
C SER A 435 -3.76 19.72 31.75
N ARG A 436 -3.26 20.85 31.24
CA ARG A 436 -2.21 21.68 31.89
C ARG A 436 -2.54 22.10 33.32
N ASN A 437 -3.82 22.28 33.65
CA ASN A 437 -4.28 22.77 34.95
C ASN A 437 -4.83 21.68 35.86
N VAL A 438 -4.83 20.42 35.42
CA VAL A 438 -5.28 19.30 36.24
C VAL A 438 -4.21 19.00 37.28
N PRO A 439 -4.52 18.99 38.59
CA PRO A 439 -3.57 18.57 39.62
C PRO A 439 -3.42 17.05 39.65
N TYR A 440 -2.33 16.57 40.23
CA TYR A 440 -2.26 15.18 40.69
C TYR A 440 -3.14 15.03 41.93
N ALA A 441 -4.06 14.07 41.93
CA ALA A 441 -4.83 13.73 43.10
C ALA A 441 -4.02 12.76 43.98
N ASN A 442 -3.75 13.13 45.23
CA ASN A 442 -3.17 12.25 46.24
C ASN A 442 -4.27 11.83 47.22
N TYR A 443 -4.92 10.69 46.96
CA TYR A 443 -6.07 10.24 47.74
C TYR A 443 -5.71 9.81 49.16
N HIS A 444 -4.48 9.35 49.40
CA HIS A 444 -4.03 8.96 50.75
C HIS A 444 -3.88 10.17 51.66
N HIS A 445 -3.22 11.22 51.17
CA HIS A 445 -3.01 12.46 51.94
C HIS A 445 -4.18 13.43 51.81
N LYS A 446 -5.14 13.14 50.92
CA LYS A 446 -6.29 14.00 50.57
C LYS A 446 -5.85 15.38 50.05
N VAL A 447 -4.83 15.40 49.18
CA VAL A 447 -4.24 16.63 48.64
C VAL A 447 -4.19 16.62 47.11
N ASP A 448 -4.56 17.71 46.48
CA ASP A 448 -4.29 18.04 45.08
C ASP A 448 -2.91 18.69 44.95
N MET A 449 -2.04 18.13 44.12
CA MET A 449 -0.66 18.57 43.95
C MET A 449 -0.47 19.14 42.53
N ARG A 450 -0.14 20.43 42.44
CA ARG A 450 0.21 21.11 41.19
C ARG A 450 1.73 21.26 41.11
N VAL A 451 2.33 20.37 40.34
CA VAL A 451 3.77 20.32 40.08
C VAL A 451 4.01 20.13 38.58
N ASP A 452 5.14 20.63 38.07
CA ASP A 452 5.50 20.42 36.65
C ASP A 452 6.09 19.04 36.40
N VAL A 453 6.87 18.53 37.36
CA VAL A 453 7.57 17.25 37.24
C VAL A 453 7.34 16.42 38.49
N LEU A 454 7.00 15.15 38.28
CA LEU A 454 7.12 14.07 39.26
C LEU A 454 8.17 13.09 38.74
N LYS A 455 9.21 12.85 39.54
CA LYS A 455 10.31 11.95 39.20
C LYS A 455 10.52 10.93 40.30
N TRP A 456 10.59 9.66 39.92
CA TRP A 456 10.77 8.55 40.84
C TRP A 456 11.81 7.58 40.28
N LEU A 457 12.90 7.39 41.03
CA LEU A 457 13.83 6.27 40.82
C LEU A 457 13.19 5.04 41.47
N MET A 458 12.90 3.98 40.72
CA MET A 458 12.11 2.85 41.24
C MET A 458 12.75 2.16 42.46
N ASP A 459 14.07 2.16 42.54
CA ASP A 459 14.81 1.60 43.68
C ASP A 459 14.86 2.56 44.91
N SER A 460 14.24 3.74 44.82
CA SER A 460 14.15 4.75 45.89
C SER A 460 12.78 4.76 46.57
N THR A 461 12.75 5.05 47.86
CA THR A 461 11.52 5.29 48.63
C THR A 461 11.02 6.73 48.51
N LYS A 462 11.74 7.61 47.79
CA LYS A 462 11.41 9.03 47.62
C LYS A 462 10.93 9.33 46.22
N ILE A 463 9.85 10.09 46.12
CA ILE A 463 9.36 10.71 44.88
C ILE A 463 9.72 12.20 44.93
N GLU A 464 10.45 12.68 43.94
CA GLU A 464 10.78 14.09 43.77
C GLU A 464 9.67 14.80 43.00
N MET A 465 9.22 15.94 43.50
CA MET A 465 8.21 16.77 42.85
C MET A 465 8.68 18.22 42.83
N TYR A 466 8.70 18.85 41.65
CA TYR A 466 9.20 20.23 41.52
C TYR A 466 8.60 20.96 40.31
N MET A 467 8.75 22.29 40.32
CA MET A 467 8.42 23.18 39.22
C MET A 467 9.64 23.38 38.32
N ILE A 468 9.45 23.41 37.00
CA ILE A 468 10.55 23.71 36.08
C ILE A 468 10.84 25.21 36.21
N ARG A 469 12.07 25.55 36.60
CA ARG A 469 12.46 26.95 36.80
C ARG A 469 12.36 27.72 35.48
N GLY A 470 11.58 28.80 35.48
CA GLY A 470 11.37 29.71 34.36
C GLY A 470 10.99 31.10 34.88
N ARG A 471 10.97 32.11 34.01
CA ARG A 471 10.76 33.53 34.39
C ARG A 471 9.40 33.77 35.08
N ASP A 472 8.40 32.93 34.79
CA ASP A 472 7.04 32.96 35.34
C ASP A 472 6.67 31.68 36.13
N SER A 473 7.64 31.01 36.77
CA SER A 473 7.35 29.76 37.48
C SER A 473 6.50 30.01 38.73
N LEU A 474 5.24 29.55 38.73
CA LEU A 474 4.42 29.46 39.93
C LEU A 474 5.05 28.47 40.93
N PRO A 475 4.88 28.66 42.25
CA PRO A 475 5.32 27.69 43.23
C PRO A 475 4.56 26.36 43.08
N ALA A 476 5.17 25.27 43.53
CA ALA A 476 4.46 24.00 43.70
C ALA A 476 3.33 24.21 44.70
N LEU A 477 2.11 23.84 44.33
CA LEU A 477 0.92 24.04 45.18
C LEU A 477 0.35 22.71 45.64
N PHE A 478 0.09 22.59 46.93
CA PHE A 478 -0.51 21.44 47.57
C PHE A 478 -1.78 21.91 48.29
N VAL A 479 -2.96 21.52 47.81
CA VAL A 479 -4.26 21.98 48.35
C VAL A 479 -5.05 20.79 48.85
N SER A 480 -5.68 20.90 50.03
CA SER A 480 -6.59 19.85 50.50
C SER A 480 -7.75 19.63 49.52
N ILE A 481 -8.03 18.37 49.17
CA ILE A 481 -9.13 17.98 48.24
C ILE A 481 -10.49 18.42 48.80
N PHE A 482 -10.63 18.49 50.12
CA PHE A 482 -11.89 18.85 50.79
C PHE A 482 -12.02 20.36 51.12
N TYR A 483 -11.09 21.21 50.65
CA TYR A 483 -11.02 22.64 51.01
C TYR A 483 -11.26 22.85 52.51
N PHE A 484 -10.28 22.45 53.33
CA PHE A 484 -10.32 22.75 54.75
C PHE A 484 -10.45 24.28 54.94
N ASN A 485 -11.57 24.71 55.53
CA ASN A 485 -11.80 26.08 55.96
C ASN A 485 -11.77 26.08 57.48
N GLU A 486 -10.71 26.64 58.05
CA GLU A 486 -10.60 26.93 59.47
C GLU A 486 -11.60 28.07 59.75
N ARG A 487 -12.80 27.73 60.23
CA ARG A 487 -13.76 28.71 60.75
C ARG A 487 -13.52 28.95 62.22
#